data_AF-A0A967S275-F1
#
_entry.id   AF-A0A967S275-F1
#
_cell.length_a   1.000
_cell.length_b   1.000
_cell.length_c   1.000
_cell.angle_alpha   90.00
_cell.angle_beta   90.00
_cell.angle_gamma   90.00
#
_symmetry.space_group_name_H-M   'P 1'
#
loop_
_entity.id
_entity.type
_entity.pdbx_description
1 polymer ?
#
loop_
_entity_poly.entity_id
_entity_poly.type
_entity_poly.pdbx_seq_one_letter_code
_entity_poly.pdbx_strand_id
1 'polypeptide(L)'
;DEETLREEIDGLVQGLLGLIGVDSDPLSGREHVLLANLVHHAWSAGSDLDLATLLARIQEPPMRKLGVIELDTFFPPADRTALAMKLNGLLASPAFATWGKGAPLDIAAMLGTDGDRTRAAIVSIAHLSDTERQFVVTLVLSKLVTWMRSQAGSPDLRVLVYMDEVFGFVPPTAEPPAKRPILTILKQARAFGVGMVLSTQNPVDLDYKAISNAGTWMIGRLQTERDKDRLLEGMRAAGGDADIDAIGDTIGGLGTRKFLLHTTRGGGPRTFGTRWAMSYLPGPLTRDQIGTLMADRRDAAGTAPPAATATTTEADPVTDLADDESAVAPDVADTVEVAYVDPAAPWASEVGALSGGRRLVAGLAARVRLLFDETKGDLRHEAEWEAVVVLDGIDVDGGDFRPVDYDDRDLRRDPPQGAVYVLPEAKIHTKTFFHRAQKALKDHLYRNEQLTLMRNDELKLFSRVGESRDDFEGRCHRAAEDRADEEADELRREMAGKQDRIRAAIAKAEDRLRELEADSKDRKRNEVLSGAIDVIGGLLGGRRSSRSVLSGVKRASRSRRMSSNAAERVATAKNRLAERVDELEDLADALRDALQDSQDAWDTAAGDIVEYEVGLERTDISVEDLVLVWIPTG
;
A
#
# COMPACT_ATOMS: atom_id res chain seq x y z
N ASP A 1 36.40 36.31 21.53
CA ASP A 1 36.72 36.91 20.24
C ASP A 1 35.41 37.07 19.47
N GLU A 2 35.12 38.26 18.98
CA GLU A 2 33.82 38.62 18.37
C GLU A 2 33.66 38.01 16.96
N GLU A 3 34.77 37.84 16.24
CA GLU A 3 34.77 37.20 14.91
C GLU A 3 34.37 35.72 15.01
N THR A 4 34.98 35.00 15.98
CA THR A 4 34.63 33.60 16.28
C THR A 4 33.15 33.43 16.63
N LEU A 5 32.62 34.33 17.47
CA LEU A 5 31.21 34.31 17.87
C LEU A 5 30.30 34.47 16.65
N ARG A 6 30.64 35.38 15.74
CA ARG A 6 29.86 35.64 14.53
C ARG A 6 29.87 34.45 13.57
N GLU A 7 31.02 33.81 13.36
CA GLU A 7 31.12 32.59 12.55
C GLU A 7 30.25 31.45 13.11
N GLU A 8 30.23 31.29 14.44
CA GLU A 8 29.40 30.28 15.11
C GLU A 8 27.90 30.57 14.95
N ILE A 9 27.51 31.84 15.12
CA ILE A 9 26.13 32.29 14.90
C ILE A 9 25.71 32.05 13.45
N ASP A 10 26.54 32.44 12.49
CA ASP A 10 26.24 32.28 11.06
C ASP A 10 26.05 30.79 10.69
N GLY A 11 26.94 29.91 11.17
CA GLY A 11 26.83 28.47 10.96
C GLY A 11 25.56 27.88 11.59
N LEU A 12 25.23 28.30 12.80
CA LEU A 12 24.01 27.87 13.50
C LEU A 12 22.75 28.32 12.74
N VAL A 13 22.68 29.59 12.36
CA VAL A 13 21.50 30.18 11.69
C VAL A 13 21.33 29.60 10.30
N GLN A 14 22.38 29.49 9.49
CA GLN A 14 22.28 28.83 8.18
C GLN A 14 21.83 27.39 8.30
N GLY A 15 22.36 26.66 9.28
CA GLY A 15 21.96 25.29 9.56
C GLY A 15 20.49 25.17 9.96
N LEU A 16 20.02 26.05 10.84
CA LEU A 16 18.64 26.08 11.30
C LEU A 16 17.66 26.45 10.17
N LEU A 17 18.00 27.44 9.35
CA LEU A 17 17.20 27.83 8.18
C LEU A 17 17.17 26.71 7.13
N GLY A 18 18.28 26.01 6.93
CA GLY A 18 18.35 24.84 6.06
C GLY A 18 17.38 23.73 6.49
N LEU A 19 17.24 23.46 7.80
CA LEU A 19 16.30 22.46 8.33
C LEU A 19 14.83 22.73 7.96
N ILE A 20 14.45 24.01 7.90
CA ILE A 20 13.07 24.42 7.56
C ILE A 20 12.91 24.75 6.06
N GLY A 21 13.90 24.42 5.23
CA GLY A 21 13.88 24.66 3.79
C GLY A 21 13.86 26.15 3.41
N VAL A 22 14.44 27.01 4.24
CA VAL A 22 14.59 28.44 3.97
C VAL A 22 16.02 28.69 3.49
N ASP A 23 16.16 29.05 2.21
CA ASP A 23 17.42 29.56 1.67
C ASP A 23 17.49 31.08 1.87
N SER A 24 18.43 31.53 2.68
CA SER A 24 18.61 32.93 3.05
C SER A 24 20.09 33.29 3.02
N ASP A 25 20.42 34.30 2.21
CA ASP A 25 21.78 34.82 2.15
C ASP A 25 22.20 35.42 3.52
N PRO A 26 23.40 35.10 4.05
CA PRO A 26 23.83 35.60 5.35
C PRO A 26 23.98 37.12 5.47
N LEU A 27 24.19 37.81 4.35
CA LEU A 27 24.46 39.25 4.33
C LEU A 27 23.21 40.07 4.05
N SER A 28 22.27 39.52 3.29
CA SER A 28 21.13 40.27 2.74
C SER A 28 19.75 39.63 3.00
N GLY A 29 19.71 38.35 3.38
CA GLY A 29 18.48 37.63 3.67
C GLY A 29 17.84 38.07 4.99
N ARG A 30 16.54 38.37 4.95
CA ARG A 30 15.80 38.96 6.08
C ARG A 30 15.71 37.99 7.25
N GLU A 31 15.53 36.72 6.95
CA GLU A 31 15.43 35.59 7.88
C GLU A 31 16.77 35.38 8.61
N HIS A 32 17.87 35.27 7.86
CA HIS A 32 19.20 35.10 8.45
C HIS A 32 19.59 36.29 9.31
N VAL A 33 19.42 37.52 8.80
CA VAL A 33 19.81 38.73 9.51
C VAL A 33 19.05 38.87 10.83
N LEU A 34 17.74 38.61 10.87
CA LEU A 34 16.97 38.65 12.13
C LEU A 34 17.47 37.60 13.12
N LEU A 35 17.55 36.33 12.71
CA LEU A 35 17.96 35.23 13.59
C LEU A 35 19.38 35.43 14.13
N ALA A 36 20.33 35.84 13.29
CA ALA A 36 21.70 36.11 13.71
C ALA A 36 21.76 37.23 14.76
N ASN A 37 20.98 38.30 14.61
CA ASN A 37 20.92 39.38 15.60
C ASN A 37 20.22 38.94 16.90
N LEU A 38 19.19 38.09 16.84
CA LEU A 38 18.53 37.54 18.03
C LEU A 38 19.46 36.64 18.84
N VAL A 39 20.19 35.75 18.17
CA VAL A 39 21.18 34.87 18.80
C VAL A 39 22.34 35.69 19.37
N HIS A 40 22.88 36.64 18.59
CA HIS A 40 23.93 37.53 19.06
C HIS A 40 23.49 38.29 20.32
N HIS A 41 22.29 38.87 20.31
CA HIS A 41 21.78 39.62 21.46
C HIS A 41 21.66 38.75 22.72
N ALA A 42 21.14 37.52 22.60
CA ALA A 42 21.03 36.59 23.72
C ALA A 42 22.40 36.21 24.28
N TRP A 43 23.33 35.80 23.42
CA TRP A 43 24.65 35.32 23.83
C TRP A 43 25.54 36.44 24.37
N SER A 44 25.47 37.66 23.82
CA SER A 44 26.18 38.81 24.37
C SER A 44 25.65 39.26 25.73
N ALA A 45 24.37 38.98 26.02
CA ALA A 45 23.77 39.20 27.33
C ALA A 45 24.02 38.03 28.32
N GLY A 46 24.74 36.98 27.92
CA GLY A 46 24.96 35.79 28.73
C GLY A 46 23.68 35.00 29.03
N SER A 47 22.65 35.17 28.20
CA SER A 47 21.38 34.45 28.32
C SER A 47 21.40 33.21 27.45
N ASP A 48 20.96 32.08 28.01
CA ASP A 48 20.69 30.89 27.22
C ASP A 48 19.50 31.15 26.28
N LEU A 49 19.60 30.59 25.08
CA LEU A 49 18.61 30.73 24.03
C LEU A 49 18.18 29.35 23.56
N ASP A 50 17.10 28.84 24.14
CA ASP A 50 16.42 27.68 23.60
C ASP A 50 15.56 28.06 22.39
N LEU A 51 15.11 27.05 21.65
CA LEU A 51 14.38 27.27 20.40
C LEU A 51 12.97 27.86 20.66
N ALA A 52 12.37 27.61 21.82
CA ALA A 52 11.08 28.21 22.22
C ALA A 52 11.22 29.72 22.49
N THR A 53 12.26 30.12 23.20
CA THR A 53 12.61 31.52 23.46
C THR A 53 13.00 32.22 22.17
N LEU A 54 13.74 31.55 21.27
CA LEU A 54 14.02 32.09 19.94
C LEU A 54 12.72 32.32 19.15
N LEU A 55 11.77 31.39 19.20
CA LEU A 55 10.47 31.52 18.53
C LEU A 55 9.68 32.73 19.05
N ALA A 56 9.59 32.89 20.37
CA ALA A 56 8.97 34.05 21.01
C ALA A 56 9.66 35.36 20.58
N ARG A 57 11.00 35.38 20.56
CA ARG A 57 11.80 36.54 20.14
C ARG A 57 11.74 36.84 18.64
N ILE A 58 11.31 35.91 17.78
CA ILE A 58 11.05 36.21 16.37
C ILE A 58 9.73 36.97 16.23
N GLN A 59 8.70 36.58 16.99
CA GLN A 59 7.41 37.25 16.97
C GLN A 59 7.48 38.63 17.64
N GLU A 60 8.16 38.69 18.79
CA GLU A 60 8.42 39.91 19.56
C GLU A 60 9.93 40.15 19.76
N PRO A 61 10.62 40.69 18.74
CA PRO A 61 12.05 40.97 18.84
C PRO A 61 12.37 42.05 19.88
N PRO A 62 13.41 41.88 20.73
CA PRO A 62 13.83 42.88 21.72
C PRO A 62 14.54 44.09 21.10
N MET A 63 14.39 44.32 19.79
CA MET A 63 15.02 45.38 19.03
C MET A 63 14.00 46.02 18.09
N ARG A 64 14.05 47.36 17.96
CA ARG A 64 13.14 48.12 17.08
C ARG A 64 13.75 48.43 15.71
N LYS A 65 15.04 48.16 15.53
CA LYS A 65 15.79 48.46 14.30
C LYS A 65 16.83 47.38 14.04
N LEU A 66 17.08 47.10 12.77
CA LEU A 66 18.24 46.33 12.30
C LEU A 66 19.14 47.28 11.52
N GLY A 67 20.32 47.57 12.09
CA GLY A 67 21.17 48.66 11.61
C GLY A 67 20.45 50.01 11.68
N VAL A 68 20.24 50.64 10.52
CA VAL A 68 19.55 51.94 10.40
C VAL A 68 18.06 51.82 10.07
N ILE A 69 17.60 50.64 9.64
CA ILE A 69 16.24 50.40 9.16
C ILE A 69 15.36 49.96 10.33
N GLU A 70 14.12 50.45 10.35
CA GLU A 70 13.10 50.02 11.30
C GLU A 70 12.70 48.55 11.04
N LEU A 71 12.53 47.77 12.10
CA LEU A 71 12.43 46.32 12.00
C LEU A 71 11.16 45.86 11.27
N ASP A 72 10.00 46.46 11.56
CA ASP A 72 8.75 46.10 10.87
C ASP A 72 8.78 46.50 9.38
N THR A 73 9.59 47.49 9.02
CA THR A 73 9.86 47.86 7.62
C THR A 73 10.79 46.86 6.93
N PHE A 74 11.84 46.39 7.61
CA PHE A 74 12.79 45.43 7.07
C PHE A 74 12.19 44.02 6.97
N PHE A 75 11.52 43.57 8.04
CA PHE A 75 10.92 42.25 8.15
C PHE A 75 9.54 42.36 8.85
N PRO A 76 8.46 42.52 8.06
CA PRO A 76 7.12 42.78 8.56
C PRO A 76 6.61 41.71 9.53
N PRO A 77 5.74 42.05 10.50
CA PRO A 77 5.21 41.11 11.48
C PRO A 77 4.61 39.84 10.87
N ALA A 78 3.85 39.95 9.78
CA ALA A 78 3.26 38.80 9.10
C ALA A 78 4.33 37.82 8.56
N ASP A 79 5.39 38.34 7.95
CA ASP A 79 6.48 37.51 7.43
C ASP A 79 7.29 36.89 8.59
N ARG A 80 7.46 37.62 9.72
CA ARG A 80 8.07 37.07 10.95
C ARG A 80 7.23 35.94 11.55
N THR A 81 5.90 36.10 11.59
CA THR A 81 4.99 35.05 12.01
C THR A 81 5.10 33.83 11.08
N ALA A 82 5.23 34.03 9.77
CA ALA A 82 5.44 32.92 8.84
C ALA A 82 6.77 32.18 9.08
N LEU A 83 7.87 32.90 9.34
CA LEU A 83 9.15 32.30 9.73
C LEU A 83 9.04 31.54 11.07
N ALA A 84 8.37 32.15 12.04
CA ALA A 84 8.09 31.53 13.34
C ALA A 84 7.28 30.24 13.16
N MET A 85 6.24 30.22 12.33
CA MET A 85 5.45 29.01 12.06
C MET A 85 6.28 27.90 11.40
N LYS A 86 7.20 28.24 10.48
CA LYS A 86 8.13 27.25 9.90
C LYS A 86 9.07 26.65 10.94
N LEU A 87 9.66 27.49 11.81
CA LEU A 87 10.49 27.04 12.94
C LEU A 87 9.68 26.25 13.98
N ASN A 88 8.43 26.62 14.20
CA ASN A 88 7.52 25.88 15.06
C ASN A 88 7.19 24.52 14.46
N GLY A 89 7.04 24.41 13.14
CA GLY A 89 6.91 23.12 12.45
C GLY A 89 8.12 22.21 12.66
N LEU A 90 9.33 22.77 12.77
CA LEU A 90 10.52 22.01 13.17
C LEU A 90 10.44 21.54 14.62
N LEU A 91 10.01 22.40 15.57
CA LEU A 91 9.81 22.03 16.97
C LEU A 91 8.73 20.96 17.16
N ALA A 92 7.64 21.08 16.41
CA ALA A 92 6.53 20.14 16.40
C ALA A 92 6.88 18.84 15.66
N SER A 93 8.03 18.76 14.98
CA SER A 93 8.50 17.54 14.34
C SER A 93 9.06 16.56 15.37
N PRO A 94 8.51 15.34 15.48
CA PRO A 94 9.02 14.31 16.38
C PRO A 94 10.45 13.87 16.07
N ALA A 95 10.89 14.04 14.82
CA ALA A 95 12.29 13.87 14.45
C ALA A 95 13.20 14.82 15.24
N PHE A 96 12.84 16.11 15.35
CA PHE A 96 13.60 17.12 16.08
C PHE A 96 13.39 17.05 17.61
N ALA A 97 12.24 16.57 18.09
CA ALA A 97 12.00 16.37 19.53
C ALA A 97 13.02 15.41 20.19
N THR A 98 13.58 14.47 19.42
CA THR A 98 14.67 13.60 19.89
C THR A 98 16.01 14.32 20.06
N TRP A 99 16.20 15.48 19.41
CA TRP A 99 17.46 16.25 19.46
C TRP A 99 17.60 17.06 20.75
N GLY A 100 16.48 17.42 21.38
CA GLY A 100 16.47 18.05 22.70
C GLY A 100 16.80 17.09 23.85
N LYS A 101 16.95 15.79 23.56
CA LYS A 101 17.24 14.74 24.55
C LYS A 101 18.68 14.26 24.40
N GLY A 102 19.36 14.04 25.52
CA GLY A 102 20.72 13.47 25.55
C GLY A 102 21.76 14.41 26.15
N ALA A 103 23.03 14.05 25.98
CA ALA A 103 24.13 14.87 26.50
C ALA A 103 24.28 16.15 25.66
N PRO A 104 24.46 17.32 26.28
CA PRO A 104 24.73 18.55 25.56
C PRO A 104 26.02 18.42 24.73
N LEU A 105 26.05 19.06 23.57
CA LEU A 105 27.23 19.06 22.70
C LEU A 105 28.35 19.89 23.33
N ASP A 106 29.28 19.20 23.99
CA ASP A 106 30.50 19.76 24.57
C ASP A 106 31.73 19.04 24.00
N ILE A 107 32.52 19.78 23.22
CA ILE A 107 33.73 19.26 22.56
C ILE A 107 34.79 18.83 23.58
N ALA A 108 34.95 19.55 24.69
CA ALA A 108 35.90 19.18 25.73
C ALA A 108 35.47 17.86 26.42
N ALA A 109 34.19 17.70 26.70
CA ALA A 109 33.65 16.45 27.26
C ALA A 109 33.77 15.26 26.30
N MET A 110 33.61 15.50 25.00
CA MET A 110 33.79 14.48 23.95
C MET A 110 35.25 14.02 23.83
N LEU A 111 36.20 14.93 24.02
CA LEU A 111 37.64 14.68 23.86
C LEU A 111 38.35 14.30 25.16
N GLY A 112 37.66 14.38 26.30
CA GLY A 112 38.23 14.10 27.62
C GLY A 112 38.88 12.72 27.74
N THR A 113 39.82 12.60 28.66
CA THR A 113 40.55 11.35 28.93
C THR A 113 39.82 10.50 29.97
N ASP A 114 39.65 9.21 29.68
CA ASP A 114 39.18 8.21 30.66
C ASP A 114 40.41 7.50 31.24
N GLY A 115 41.03 8.09 32.27
CA GLY A 115 42.34 7.69 32.77
C GLY A 115 43.44 7.90 31.72
N ASP A 116 44.25 6.86 31.47
CA ASP A 116 45.37 6.89 30.49
C ASP A 116 44.94 6.61 29.04
N ARG A 117 43.64 6.40 28.78
CA ARG A 117 43.15 6.02 27.45
C ARG A 117 42.57 7.22 26.71
N THR A 118 43.07 7.46 25.49
CA THR A 118 42.48 8.43 24.56
C THR A 118 41.06 8.01 24.19
N ARG A 119 40.09 8.89 24.41
CA ARG A 119 38.69 8.66 24.04
C ARG A 119 38.51 8.79 22.53
N ALA A 120 37.77 7.86 21.94
CA ALA A 120 37.27 7.97 20.58
C ALA A 120 35.79 8.36 20.63
N ALA A 121 35.49 9.62 20.30
CA ALA A 121 34.12 10.09 20.18
C ALA A 121 33.58 9.74 18.79
N ILE A 122 32.44 9.04 18.74
CA ILE A 122 31.78 8.64 17.49
C ILE A 122 30.45 9.37 17.40
N VAL A 123 30.30 10.21 16.37
CA VAL A 123 29.02 10.87 16.05
C VAL A 123 28.37 10.08 14.92
N SER A 124 27.36 9.29 15.25
CA SER A 124 26.64 8.49 14.25
C SER A 124 25.54 9.33 13.60
N ILE A 125 25.69 9.59 12.29
CA ILE A 125 24.71 10.35 11.48
C ILE A 125 23.96 9.47 10.47
N ALA A 126 24.17 8.14 10.51
CA ALA A 126 23.61 7.20 9.55
C ALA A 126 22.08 7.15 9.52
N HIS A 127 21.44 7.62 10.59
CA HIS A 127 20.01 7.53 10.82
C HIS A 127 19.26 8.84 10.57
N LEU A 128 19.98 9.89 10.15
CA LEU A 128 19.48 11.23 9.87
C LEU A 128 19.20 11.40 8.37
N SER A 129 18.27 12.28 8.00
CA SER A 129 18.07 12.76 6.63
C SER A 129 19.24 13.63 6.15
N ASP A 130 19.33 13.93 4.86
CA ASP A 130 20.42 14.78 4.32
C ASP A 130 20.48 16.17 4.95
N THR A 131 19.33 16.82 5.13
CA THR A 131 19.25 18.14 5.75
C THR A 131 19.69 18.10 7.21
N GLU A 132 19.26 17.08 7.95
CA GLU A 132 19.67 16.85 9.34
C GLU A 132 21.17 16.54 9.46
N ARG A 133 21.72 15.73 8.54
CA ARG A 133 23.16 15.44 8.44
C ARG A 133 23.95 16.73 8.28
N GLN A 134 23.55 17.60 7.35
CA GLN A 134 24.19 18.90 7.13
C GLN A 134 24.18 19.75 8.39
N PHE A 135 23.04 19.82 9.08
CA PHE A 135 22.93 20.60 10.31
C PHE A 135 23.80 20.06 11.45
N VAL A 136 23.75 18.75 11.76
CA VAL A 136 24.59 18.15 12.82
C VAL A 136 26.07 18.36 12.55
N VAL A 137 26.52 18.07 11.33
CA VAL A 137 27.94 18.22 10.96
C VAL A 137 28.36 19.67 11.09
N THR A 138 27.55 20.61 10.62
CA THR A 138 27.82 22.05 10.75
C THR A 138 27.94 22.47 12.21
N LEU A 139 27.01 22.04 13.06
CA LEU A 139 26.99 22.37 14.49
C LEU A 139 28.23 21.81 15.21
N VAL A 140 28.53 20.53 15.02
CA VAL A 140 29.69 19.86 15.65
C VAL A 140 31.00 20.51 15.21
N LEU A 141 31.18 20.77 13.92
CA LEU A 141 32.41 21.38 13.41
C LEU A 141 32.54 22.85 13.81
N SER A 142 31.44 23.60 13.88
CA SER A 142 31.46 24.99 14.37
C SER A 142 31.85 25.05 15.85
N LYS A 143 31.25 24.19 16.69
CA LYS A 143 31.65 24.06 18.10
C LYS A 143 33.12 23.64 18.25
N LEU A 144 33.61 22.75 17.38
CA LEU A 144 35.01 22.37 17.37
C LEU A 144 35.92 23.54 17.01
N VAL A 145 35.55 24.38 16.03
CA VAL A 145 36.30 25.60 15.69
C VAL A 145 36.34 26.56 16.88
N THR A 146 35.21 26.80 17.54
CA THR A 146 35.15 27.64 18.75
C THR A 146 36.05 27.09 19.86
N TRP A 147 35.95 25.80 20.15
CA TRP A 147 36.82 25.12 21.14
C TRP A 147 38.30 25.20 20.76
N MET A 148 38.64 24.99 19.49
CA MET A 148 40.01 25.03 18.98
C MET A 148 40.63 26.41 19.18
N ARG A 149 39.89 27.48 18.88
CA ARG A 149 40.38 28.86 19.05
C ARG A 149 40.57 29.25 20.52
N SER A 150 39.93 28.55 21.46
CA SER A 150 40.18 28.74 22.90
C SER A 150 41.41 27.99 23.40
N GLN A 151 42.06 27.16 22.58
CA GLN A 151 43.24 26.40 22.97
C GLN A 151 44.54 27.21 22.76
N ALA A 152 45.52 26.97 23.63
CA ALA A 152 46.89 27.39 23.37
C ALA A 152 47.47 26.62 22.16
N GLY A 153 48.31 27.29 21.37
CA GLY A 153 49.01 26.67 20.24
C GLY A 153 49.81 25.43 20.65
N SER A 154 49.87 24.44 19.76
CA SER A 154 50.44 23.13 20.04
C SER A 154 51.19 22.58 18.83
N PRO A 155 52.44 22.12 18.99
CA PRO A 155 53.15 21.38 17.94
C PRO A 155 52.63 19.94 17.82
N ASP A 156 52.09 19.39 18.90
CA ASP A 156 51.57 18.02 18.98
C ASP A 156 50.09 17.96 18.61
N LEU A 157 49.70 16.83 18.00
CA LEU A 157 48.31 16.53 17.66
C LEU A 157 47.50 16.25 18.93
N ARG A 158 46.50 17.08 19.18
CA ARG A 158 45.53 16.97 20.27
C ARG A 158 44.28 16.21 19.84
N VAL A 159 43.80 16.50 18.63
CA VAL A 159 42.52 15.97 18.11
C VAL A 159 42.67 15.63 16.64
N LEU A 160 42.10 14.48 16.27
CA LEU A 160 41.93 14.09 14.87
C LEU A 160 40.44 13.96 14.57
N VAL A 161 39.93 14.83 13.71
CA VAL A 161 38.57 14.71 13.15
C VAL A 161 38.64 13.78 11.97
N TYR A 162 37.79 12.76 11.94
CA TYR A 162 37.69 11.82 10.83
C TYR A 162 36.27 11.84 10.27
N MET A 163 36.15 12.11 8.98
CA MET A 163 34.90 12.00 8.22
C MET A 163 35.05 10.85 7.22
N ASP A 164 34.21 9.83 7.36
CA ASP A 164 34.25 8.60 6.56
C ASP A 164 33.75 8.82 5.12
N GLU A 165 32.80 9.73 4.93
CA GLU A 165 32.34 10.21 3.63
C GLU A 165 32.06 11.72 3.68
N VAL A 166 32.78 12.49 2.86
CA VAL A 166 32.68 13.96 2.82
C VAL A 166 31.79 14.45 1.66
N PHE A 167 31.31 13.56 0.80
CA PHE A 167 30.42 13.91 -0.30
C PHE A 167 29.25 14.79 0.16
N GLY A 168 29.01 15.88 -0.57
CA GLY A 168 27.93 16.84 -0.26
C GLY A 168 28.25 17.87 0.83
N PHE A 169 29.31 17.72 1.63
CA PHE A 169 29.66 18.69 2.70
C PHE A 169 30.63 19.78 2.26
N VAL A 170 31.50 19.49 1.28
CA VAL A 170 32.46 20.46 0.71
C VAL A 170 32.54 20.35 -0.82
N PRO A 171 31.41 20.54 -1.53
CA PRO A 171 31.37 20.51 -2.99
C PRO A 171 32.09 21.72 -3.60
N PRO A 172 32.55 21.62 -4.86
CA PRO A 172 33.33 22.68 -5.53
C PRO A 172 32.51 23.92 -5.89
N THR A 173 31.22 23.77 -6.18
CA THR A 173 30.37 24.86 -6.70
C THR A 173 29.34 25.38 -5.71
N ALA A 174 28.80 24.52 -4.85
CA ALA A 174 27.82 24.89 -3.84
C ALA A 174 28.51 25.31 -2.52
N GLU A 175 27.78 26.09 -1.72
CA GLU A 175 28.21 26.55 -0.39
C GLU A 175 27.25 26.02 0.70
N PRO A 176 27.23 24.70 0.97
CA PRO A 176 26.45 24.15 2.06
C PRO A 176 27.00 24.61 3.43
N PRO A 177 26.18 24.62 4.50
CA PRO A 177 26.59 25.19 5.80
C PRO A 177 27.87 24.57 6.39
N ALA A 178 28.10 23.27 6.18
CA ALA A 178 29.28 22.56 6.70
C ALA A 178 30.59 22.93 5.98
N LYS A 179 30.54 23.53 4.80
CA LYS A 179 31.73 23.79 3.96
C LYS A 179 32.70 24.75 4.64
N ARG A 180 32.18 25.86 5.18
CA ARG A 180 32.98 26.89 5.85
C ARG A 180 33.77 26.33 7.04
N PRO A 181 33.17 25.66 8.03
CA PRO A 181 33.92 25.14 9.16
C PRO A 181 34.94 24.06 8.74
N ILE A 182 34.64 23.21 7.75
CA ILE A 182 35.62 22.26 7.18
C ILE A 182 36.85 23.00 6.64
N LEU A 183 36.64 24.01 5.80
CA LEU A 183 37.74 24.79 5.22
C LEU A 183 38.51 25.60 6.27
N THR A 184 37.85 26.11 7.30
CA THR A 184 38.50 26.79 8.44
C THR A 184 39.42 25.82 9.18
N ILE A 185 38.95 24.61 9.47
CA ILE A 185 39.75 23.59 10.14
C ILE A 185 40.98 23.25 9.28
N LEU A 186 40.79 22.94 7.99
CA LEU A 186 41.90 22.58 7.10
C LEU A 186 42.97 23.69 6.99
N LYS A 187 42.57 24.97 7.00
CA LYS A 187 43.48 26.11 6.85
C LYS A 187 44.19 26.50 8.15
N GLN A 188 43.48 26.48 9.28
CA GLN A 188 43.93 27.16 10.51
C GLN A 188 44.25 26.19 11.65
N ALA A 189 43.65 25.00 11.67
CA ALA A 189 43.64 24.13 12.84
C ALA A 189 45.00 23.53 13.23
N ARG A 190 45.92 23.46 12.27
CA ARG A 190 47.29 22.96 12.48
C ARG A 190 47.99 23.66 13.64
N ALA A 191 47.81 24.97 13.80
CA ALA A 191 48.48 25.74 14.85
C ALA A 191 48.04 25.34 16.27
N PHE A 192 46.84 24.76 16.38
CA PHE A 192 46.20 24.36 17.63
C PHE A 192 46.31 22.85 17.89
N GLY A 193 47.04 22.11 17.06
CA GLY A 193 47.16 20.66 17.18
C GLY A 193 45.88 19.92 16.78
N VAL A 194 45.03 20.49 15.93
CA VAL A 194 43.81 19.83 15.43
C VAL A 194 44.03 19.43 13.97
N GLY A 195 43.84 18.15 13.67
CA GLY A 195 43.93 17.57 12.33
C GLY A 195 42.58 17.10 11.82
N MET A 196 42.44 17.03 10.49
CA MET A 196 41.24 16.54 9.83
C MET A 196 41.62 15.53 8.75
N VAL A 197 40.90 14.42 8.71
CA VAL A 197 40.98 13.38 7.67
C VAL A 197 39.62 13.31 7.00
N LEU A 198 39.62 13.53 5.69
CA LEU A 198 38.45 13.44 4.83
C LEU A 198 38.60 12.20 3.94
N SER A 199 37.56 11.38 3.89
CA SER A 199 37.45 10.25 2.98
C SER A 199 36.37 10.52 1.94
N THR A 200 36.62 10.11 0.70
CA THR A 200 35.66 10.19 -0.39
C THR A 200 35.93 9.13 -1.44
N GLN A 201 34.86 8.69 -2.09
CA GLN A 201 34.95 7.80 -3.25
C GLN A 201 35.33 8.56 -4.53
N ASN A 202 34.90 9.81 -4.67
CA ASN A 202 35.10 10.63 -5.87
C ASN A 202 35.83 11.94 -5.54
N PRO A 203 37.12 12.09 -5.91
CA PRO A 203 37.87 13.32 -5.63
C PRO A 203 37.31 14.54 -6.38
N VAL A 204 36.54 14.32 -7.46
CA VAL A 204 35.88 15.36 -8.26
C VAL A 204 34.76 16.06 -7.49
N ASP A 205 34.23 15.44 -6.45
CA ASP A 205 33.15 16.02 -5.65
C ASP A 205 33.67 16.91 -4.51
N LEU A 206 35.00 17.04 -4.38
CA LEU A 206 35.67 17.84 -3.35
C LEU A 206 36.09 19.23 -3.88
N ASP A 207 35.89 20.26 -3.05
CA ASP A 207 36.39 21.61 -3.31
C ASP A 207 37.93 21.63 -3.39
N TYR A 208 38.46 22.34 -4.39
CA TYR A 208 39.90 22.44 -4.64
C TYR A 208 40.67 23.06 -3.46
N LYS A 209 40.01 23.90 -2.63
CA LYS A 209 40.60 24.47 -1.41
C LYS A 209 40.81 23.40 -0.34
N ALA A 210 39.91 22.42 -0.23
CA ALA A 210 40.09 21.32 0.72
C ALA A 210 41.26 20.42 0.31
N ILE A 211 41.31 20.08 -0.99
CA ILE A 211 42.38 19.34 -1.65
C ILE A 211 43.74 20.03 -1.42
N SER A 212 43.88 21.31 -1.79
CA SER A 212 45.15 22.04 -1.70
C SER A 212 45.69 22.24 -0.28
N ASN A 213 44.84 22.15 0.76
CA ASN A 213 45.27 22.24 2.16
C ASN A 213 45.62 20.86 2.76
N ALA A 214 45.45 19.76 2.02
CA ALA A 214 45.76 18.41 2.50
C ALA A 214 47.27 18.14 2.48
N GLY A 215 47.84 17.90 3.66
CA GLY A 215 49.26 17.59 3.81
C GLY A 215 49.64 16.12 3.60
N THR A 216 48.65 15.21 3.64
CA THR A 216 48.80 13.76 3.54
C THR A 216 47.70 13.19 2.66
N TRP A 217 48.08 12.32 1.72
CA TRP A 217 47.22 11.73 0.72
C TRP A 217 47.27 10.21 0.81
N MET A 218 46.11 9.58 0.86
CA MET A 218 45.95 8.11 0.87
C MET A 218 45.03 7.73 -0.29
N ILE A 219 45.61 7.44 -1.44
CA ILE A 219 44.90 7.31 -2.71
C ILE A 219 44.70 5.84 -3.04
N GLY A 220 43.45 5.41 -3.15
CA GLY A 220 43.11 4.07 -3.61
C GLY A 220 43.24 3.94 -5.13
N ARG A 221 42.76 2.83 -5.68
CA ARG A 221 42.69 2.66 -7.14
C ARG A 221 41.62 3.59 -7.72
N LEU A 222 42.02 4.46 -8.64
CA LEU A 222 41.09 5.26 -9.46
C LEU A 222 40.90 4.59 -10.82
N GLN A 223 39.64 4.47 -11.26
CA GLN A 223 39.31 3.81 -12.52
C GLN A 223 39.18 4.79 -13.70
N THR A 224 38.84 6.05 -13.43
CA THR A 224 38.62 7.04 -14.49
C THR A 224 39.82 7.98 -14.62
N GLU A 225 40.22 8.28 -15.86
CA GLU A 225 41.30 9.25 -16.11
C GLU A 225 40.93 10.66 -15.62
N ARG A 226 39.64 11.03 -15.66
CA ARG A 226 39.16 12.33 -15.18
C ARG A 226 39.36 12.53 -13.68
N ASP A 227 39.07 11.51 -12.87
CA ASP A 227 39.26 11.58 -11.41
C ASP A 227 40.75 11.66 -11.06
N LYS A 228 41.56 10.91 -11.82
CA LYS A 228 43.01 10.92 -11.71
C LYS A 228 43.57 12.30 -12.05
N ASP A 229 43.21 12.88 -13.19
CA ASP A 229 43.71 14.20 -13.62
C ASP A 229 43.37 15.29 -12.60
N ARG A 230 42.14 15.31 -12.09
CA ARG A 230 41.71 16.29 -11.09
C ARG A 230 42.42 16.12 -9.75
N LEU A 231 42.67 14.88 -9.31
CA LEU A 231 43.46 14.60 -8.13
C LEU A 231 44.91 15.10 -8.30
N LEU A 232 45.54 14.78 -9.44
CA LEU A 232 46.92 15.16 -9.73
C LEU A 232 47.08 16.69 -9.81
N GLU A 233 46.12 17.41 -10.39
CA GLU A 233 46.07 18.87 -10.37
C GLU A 233 46.00 19.42 -8.94
N GLY A 234 45.15 18.83 -8.11
CA GLY A 234 45.03 19.14 -6.70
C GLY A 234 46.32 18.96 -5.90
N MET A 235 47.01 17.84 -6.15
CA MET A 235 48.30 17.52 -5.51
C MET A 235 49.40 18.50 -5.94
N ARG A 236 49.42 18.93 -7.21
CA ARG A 236 50.35 19.97 -7.70
C ARG A 236 50.17 21.29 -6.94
N ALA A 237 48.92 21.67 -6.65
CA ALA A 237 48.61 22.90 -5.92
C ALA A 237 48.96 22.84 -4.42
N ALA A 238 48.95 21.66 -3.79
CA ALA A 238 49.23 21.47 -2.37
C ALA A 238 50.74 21.62 -2.01
N GLY A 239 51.62 21.69 -3.01
CA GLY A 239 53.05 21.91 -2.84
C GLY A 239 53.81 20.66 -2.37
N GLY A 240 54.58 20.08 -3.28
CA GLY A 240 55.51 18.98 -3.01
C GLY A 240 56.38 18.72 -4.24
N ASP A 241 57.65 18.37 -4.03
CA ASP A 241 58.65 18.08 -5.09
C ASP A 241 58.46 16.65 -5.67
N ALA A 242 57.21 16.23 -5.82
CA ALA A 242 56.88 14.86 -6.20
C ALA A 242 56.70 14.74 -7.71
N ASP A 243 57.25 13.66 -8.28
CA ASP A 243 57.00 13.25 -9.66
C ASP A 243 55.54 12.80 -9.81
N ILE A 244 54.71 13.74 -10.26
CA ILE A 244 53.25 13.59 -10.40
C ILE A 244 52.91 12.53 -11.46
N ASP A 245 53.75 12.37 -12.49
CA ASP A 245 53.52 11.42 -13.56
C ASP A 245 53.78 9.99 -13.05
N ALA A 246 54.87 9.78 -12.30
CA ALA A 246 55.13 8.50 -11.62
C ALA A 246 54.06 8.14 -10.57
N ILE A 247 53.50 9.14 -9.89
CA ILE A 247 52.35 8.97 -8.98
C ILE A 247 51.12 8.51 -9.76
N GLY A 248 50.84 9.15 -10.91
CA GLY A 248 49.73 8.79 -11.79
C GLY A 248 49.78 7.34 -12.26
N ASP A 249 50.94 6.88 -12.71
CA ASP A 249 51.15 5.50 -13.14
C ASP A 249 50.96 4.50 -12.00
N THR A 250 51.47 4.85 -10.81
CA THR A 250 51.32 4.01 -9.61
C THR A 250 49.85 3.83 -9.22
N ILE A 251 49.04 4.89 -9.29
CA ILE A 251 47.59 4.85 -8.96
C ILE A 251 46.83 3.87 -9.86
N GLY A 252 47.11 3.89 -11.17
CA GLY A 252 46.45 3.01 -12.14
C GLY A 252 46.76 1.51 -11.92
N GLY A 253 47.96 1.21 -11.41
CA GLY A 253 48.42 -0.15 -11.11
C GLY A 253 48.05 -0.69 -9.72
N LEU A 254 47.35 0.07 -8.87
CA LEU A 254 47.03 -0.37 -7.51
C LEU A 254 46.07 -1.58 -7.51
N GLY A 255 46.44 -2.61 -6.75
CA GLY A 255 45.55 -3.76 -6.47
C GLY A 255 44.47 -3.44 -5.43
N THR A 256 43.48 -4.31 -5.30
CA THR A 256 42.40 -4.18 -4.30
C THR A 256 42.98 -4.06 -2.89
N ARG A 257 42.46 -3.12 -2.08
CA ARG A 257 42.91 -2.82 -0.71
C ARG A 257 44.37 -2.34 -0.60
N LYS A 258 44.95 -1.84 -1.69
CA LYS A 258 46.24 -1.12 -1.69
C LYS A 258 46.01 0.37 -1.91
N PHE A 259 46.82 1.18 -1.25
CA PHE A 259 46.75 2.63 -1.27
C PHE A 259 48.13 3.21 -1.50
N LEU A 260 48.20 4.32 -2.22
CA LEU A 260 49.36 5.18 -2.32
C LEU A 260 49.32 6.22 -1.18
N LEU A 261 50.36 6.22 -0.35
CA LEU A 261 50.63 7.25 0.65
C LEU A 261 51.60 8.27 0.07
N HIS A 262 51.17 9.53 0.02
CA HIS A 262 52.01 10.68 -0.30
C HIS A 262 51.90 11.74 0.80
N THR A 263 53.01 12.37 1.18
CA THR A 263 53.02 13.42 2.21
C THR A 263 53.87 14.59 1.75
N THR A 264 53.43 15.80 2.08
CA THR A 264 54.13 17.06 1.77
C THR A 264 55.40 17.27 2.61
N ARG A 265 55.53 16.57 3.76
CA ARG A 265 56.63 16.77 4.72
C ARG A 265 57.67 15.64 4.76
N GLY A 266 57.67 14.74 3.79
CA GLY A 266 58.81 13.83 3.58
C GLY A 266 58.47 12.42 3.10
N GLY A 267 59.45 11.83 2.41
CA GLY A 267 59.40 10.50 1.81
C GLY A 267 58.73 10.50 0.43
N GLY A 268 59.32 9.79 -0.53
CA GLY A 268 58.68 9.52 -1.81
C GLY A 268 57.37 8.72 -1.66
N PRO A 269 56.57 8.61 -2.73
CA PRO A 269 55.32 7.84 -2.72
C PRO A 269 55.57 6.41 -2.22
N ARG A 270 54.75 5.96 -1.25
CA ARG A 270 54.82 4.60 -0.68
C ARG A 270 53.49 3.91 -0.82
N THR A 271 53.48 2.63 -1.16
CA THR A 271 52.23 1.85 -1.15
C THR A 271 52.05 1.14 0.18
N PHE A 272 50.82 1.11 0.70
CA PHE A 272 50.45 0.30 1.87
C PHE A 272 49.16 -0.48 1.61
N GLY A 273 48.94 -1.54 2.39
CA GLY A 273 47.73 -2.35 2.33
C GLY A 273 46.89 -2.21 3.60
N THR A 274 45.62 -2.59 3.52
CA THR A 274 44.76 -2.66 4.71
C THR A 274 45.24 -3.75 5.66
N ARG A 275 45.30 -3.45 6.96
CA ARG A 275 45.39 -4.48 8.01
C ARG A 275 44.08 -5.27 8.11
N TRP A 276 44.15 -6.50 8.64
CA TRP A 276 42.95 -7.24 9.02
C TRP A 276 42.14 -6.45 10.05
N ALA A 277 40.86 -6.20 9.78
CA ALA A 277 39.97 -5.58 10.74
C ALA A 277 39.67 -6.57 11.88
N MET A 278 39.54 -6.05 13.11
CA MET A 278 39.18 -6.87 14.28
C MET A 278 37.74 -7.40 14.25
N SER A 279 36.94 -6.99 13.26
CA SER A 279 35.56 -7.43 13.04
C SER A 279 35.35 -7.77 11.56
N TYR A 280 34.57 -8.82 11.29
CA TYR A 280 34.21 -9.29 9.95
C TYR A 280 33.18 -8.36 9.30
N LEU A 281 33.62 -7.17 8.88
CA LEU A 281 32.90 -6.20 8.03
C LEU A 281 31.36 -6.36 8.02
N PRO A 282 30.66 -6.26 9.16
CA PRO A 282 29.27 -6.71 9.28
C PRO A 282 28.26 -5.71 8.66
N GLY A 283 28.76 -4.69 7.96
CA GLY A 283 27.97 -3.54 7.54
C GLY A 283 27.76 -2.51 8.67
N PRO A 284 26.92 -1.49 8.45
CA PRO A 284 26.60 -0.49 9.47
C PRO A 284 25.83 -1.12 10.64
N LEU A 285 26.13 -0.67 11.86
CA LEU A 285 25.39 -1.11 13.05
C LEU A 285 23.95 -0.57 13.01
N THR A 286 22.98 -1.42 13.34
CA THR A 286 21.58 -1.01 13.48
C THR A 286 21.37 -0.17 14.74
N ARG A 287 20.27 0.60 14.81
CA ARG A 287 19.91 1.37 16.01
C ARG A 287 19.83 0.48 17.26
N ASP A 288 19.31 -0.74 17.12
CA ASP A 288 19.20 -1.70 18.22
C ASP A 288 20.58 -2.17 18.70
N GLN A 289 21.49 -2.48 17.76
CA GLN A 289 22.85 -2.89 18.09
C GLN A 289 23.63 -1.78 18.78
N ILE A 290 23.51 -0.54 18.30
CA ILE A 290 24.06 0.65 18.99
C ILE A 290 23.43 0.77 20.38
N GLY A 291 22.12 0.54 20.47
CA GLY A 291 21.38 0.60 21.71
C GLY A 291 21.90 -0.38 22.76
N THR A 292 22.13 -1.63 22.36
CA THR A 292 22.72 -2.68 23.21
C THR A 292 24.15 -2.34 23.62
N LEU A 293 24.99 -1.86 22.70
CA LEU A 293 26.37 -1.47 23.01
C LEU A 293 26.46 -0.29 23.99
N MET A 294 25.44 0.58 23.98
CA MET A 294 25.38 1.79 24.80
C MET A 294 24.54 1.63 26.08
N ALA A 295 24.00 0.44 26.38
CA ALA A 295 23.13 0.22 27.54
C ALA A 295 23.83 0.62 28.86
N ASP A 296 24.98 0.00 29.17
CA ASP A 296 25.76 0.28 30.38
C ASP A 296 26.25 1.74 30.49
N ARG A 297 26.46 2.39 29.34
CA ARG A 297 26.91 3.80 29.26
C ARG A 297 25.77 4.78 29.45
N ARG A 298 24.53 4.42 29.05
CA ARG A 298 23.33 5.23 29.29
C ARG A 298 22.93 5.19 30.76
N ASP A 299 23.02 4.02 31.39
CA ASP A 299 22.76 3.86 32.83
C ASP A 299 23.77 4.64 33.69
N ALA A 300 25.03 4.72 33.26
CA ALA A 300 26.06 5.54 33.93
C ALA A 300 25.91 7.05 33.69
N ALA A 301 25.34 7.47 32.56
CA ALA A 301 25.10 8.88 32.23
C ALA A 301 23.85 9.46 32.91
N GLY A 302 22.88 8.62 33.27
CA GLY A 302 21.68 8.99 34.05
C GLY A 302 21.95 9.32 35.52
N THR A 303 23.16 9.08 36.03
CA THR A 303 23.54 9.25 37.44
C THR A 303 24.37 10.51 37.71
N ALA A 304 24.60 11.36 36.70
CA ALA A 304 25.27 12.65 36.89
C ALA A 304 24.28 13.67 37.49
N PRO A 305 24.59 14.33 38.62
CA PRO A 305 23.70 15.35 39.19
C PRO A 305 23.50 16.50 38.20
N PRO A 306 22.27 16.97 37.96
CA PRO A 306 22.09 18.23 37.25
C PRO A 306 22.76 19.35 38.04
N ALA A 307 23.64 20.10 37.37
CA ALA A 307 24.18 21.34 37.89
C ALA A 307 23.02 22.31 38.18
N ALA A 308 23.07 22.94 39.35
CA ALA A 308 22.01 23.72 39.95
C ALA A 308 21.35 24.72 38.99
N THR A 309 20.07 24.48 38.68
CA THR A 309 19.20 25.45 38.02
C THR A 309 18.79 26.50 39.03
N ALA A 310 19.06 27.77 38.71
CA ALA A 310 18.58 28.92 39.45
C ALA A 310 17.05 28.97 39.44
N THR A 311 16.50 29.37 40.58
CA THR A 311 15.09 29.62 40.85
C THR A 311 14.49 30.62 39.87
N THR A 312 13.44 30.22 39.16
CA THR A 312 12.48 31.14 38.52
C THR A 312 11.12 31.00 39.18
N THR A 313 10.57 32.17 39.48
CA THR A 313 9.40 32.51 40.28
C THR A 313 8.08 31.96 39.73
N GLU A 314 7.18 31.67 40.67
CA GLU A 314 5.76 31.27 40.53
C GLU A 314 4.98 32.03 39.45
N ALA A 315 4.10 31.29 38.77
CA ALA A 315 2.85 31.77 38.22
C ALA A 315 1.73 30.75 38.53
N ASP A 316 0.68 31.21 39.25
CA ASP A 316 -0.57 30.51 39.60
C ASP A 316 -1.50 30.25 38.40
N PRO A 317 -2.63 29.52 38.55
CA PRO A 317 -2.82 28.22 39.19
C PRO A 317 -3.30 27.17 38.16
N VAL A 318 -2.91 25.91 38.36
CA VAL A 318 -3.31 24.77 37.53
C VAL A 318 -4.67 24.25 38.01
N THR A 319 -5.63 24.11 37.09
CA THR A 319 -6.83 23.28 37.29
C THR A 319 -6.40 21.84 37.56
N ASP A 320 -6.83 21.25 38.68
CA ASP A 320 -6.55 19.83 39.03
C ASP A 320 -7.00 18.91 37.88
N LEU A 321 -6.04 18.42 37.08
CA LEU A 321 -6.23 17.40 36.04
C LEU A 321 -6.15 16.01 36.70
N ALA A 322 -6.91 15.03 36.19
CA ALA A 322 -6.75 13.64 36.61
C ALA A 322 -5.41 13.03 36.13
N ASP A 323 -4.99 11.90 36.71
CA ASP A 323 -3.71 11.24 36.39
C ASP A 323 -3.59 10.82 34.91
N ASP A 324 -4.72 10.61 34.24
CA ASP A 324 -4.85 10.26 32.81
C ASP A 324 -5.17 11.48 31.92
N GLU A 325 -5.09 12.70 32.44
CA GLU A 325 -5.46 13.93 31.72
C GLU A 325 -4.28 14.87 31.49
N SER A 326 -4.29 15.55 30.35
CA SER A 326 -3.28 16.52 29.97
C SER A 326 -3.92 17.76 29.33
N ALA A 327 -3.46 18.96 29.70
CA ALA A 327 -3.85 20.19 29.00
C ALA A 327 -3.16 20.33 27.62
N VAL A 328 -2.20 19.45 27.31
CA VAL A 328 -1.44 19.42 26.06
C VAL A 328 -1.78 18.13 25.31
N ALA A 329 -2.03 18.26 24.00
CA ALA A 329 -2.31 17.11 23.13
C ALA A 329 -1.14 16.10 23.19
N PRO A 330 -1.40 14.79 23.37
CA PRO A 330 -0.35 13.79 23.36
C PRO A 330 0.24 13.61 21.95
N ASP A 331 1.49 13.16 21.90
CA ASP A 331 2.18 12.89 20.64
C ASP A 331 1.46 11.81 19.81
N VAL A 332 1.33 12.05 18.51
CA VAL A 332 0.73 11.15 17.52
C VAL A 332 1.77 10.79 16.47
N ALA A 333 1.67 9.61 15.84
CA ALA A 333 2.57 9.24 14.77
C ALA A 333 2.44 10.19 13.55
N ASP A 334 3.57 10.72 13.07
CA ASP A 334 3.70 11.74 11.99
C ASP A 334 2.95 11.49 10.68
N THR A 335 2.56 10.26 10.40
CA THR A 335 1.88 9.86 9.17
C THR A 335 0.37 9.84 9.30
N VAL A 336 -0.16 10.27 10.44
CA VAL A 336 -1.59 10.22 10.76
C VAL A 336 -2.10 11.63 10.93
N GLU A 337 -3.13 11.96 10.15
CA GLU A 337 -3.83 13.22 10.30
C GLU A 337 -4.55 13.28 11.64
N VAL A 338 -4.54 14.44 12.28
CA VAL A 338 -5.21 14.69 13.56
C VAL A 338 -6.30 15.72 13.35
N ALA A 339 -7.51 15.40 13.76
CA ALA A 339 -8.66 16.30 13.69
C ALA A 339 -9.50 16.25 14.97
N TYR A 340 -10.51 17.11 15.06
CA TYR A 340 -11.41 17.24 16.20
C TYR A 340 -12.84 17.10 15.70
N VAL A 341 -13.62 16.20 16.29
CA VAL A 341 -15.02 15.99 15.88
C VAL A 341 -15.82 17.25 16.16
N ASP A 342 -16.53 17.75 15.15
CA ASP A 342 -17.50 18.82 15.32
C ASP A 342 -18.74 18.28 16.05
N PRO A 343 -19.09 18.79 17.25
CA PRO A 343 -20.30 18.36 17.94
C PRO A 343 -21.61 18.64 17.18
N ALA A 344 -21.57 19.44 16.12
CA ALA A 344 -22.70 19.72 15.23
C ALA A 344 -22.86 18.68 14.11
N ALA A 345 -21.89 17.76 13.92
CA ALA A 345 -22.01 16.71 12.92
C ALA A 345 -23.19 15.78 13.25
N PRO A 346 -23.97 15.30 12.26
CA PRO A 346 -25.17 14.50 12.49
C PRO A 346 -24.92 13.23 13.32
N TRP A 347 -23.73 12.64 13.18
CA TRP A 347 -23.30 11.41 13.85
C TRP A 347 -22.53 11.66 15.14
N ALA A 348 -22.22 12.91 15.50
CA ALA A 348 -21.31 13.25 16.61
C ALA A 348 -21.79 12.66 17.96
N SER A 349 -23.11 12.66 18.21
CA SER A 349 -23.67 12.08 19.43
C SER A 349 -23.52 10.56 19.51
N GLU A 350 -23.42 9.87 18.39
CA GLU A 350 -23.26 8.41 18.33
C GLU A 350 -21.87 7.98 18.80
N VAL A 351 -20.87 8.85 18.64
CA VAL A 351 -19.51 8.65 19.15
C VAL A 351 -19.29 9.27 20.54
N GLY A 352 -20.34 9.85 21.14
CA GLY A 352 -20.30 10.46 22.47
C GLY A 352 -19.82 11.92 22.51
N ALA A 353 -19.78 12.61 21.36
CA ALA A 353 -19.42 14.02 21.32
C ALA A 353 -20.53 14.89 21.94
N LEU A 354 -20.13 15.85 22.77
CA LEU A 354 -20.99 16.80 23.46
C LEU A 354 -20.62 18.23 23.08
N SER A 355 -21.64 19.03 22.77
CA SER A 355 -21.46 20.46 22.51
C SER A 355 -20.91 21.17 23.76
N GLY A 356 -19.76 21.82 23.62
CA GLY A 356 -19.08 22.49 24.73
C GLY A 356 -18.26 21.57 25.64
N GLY A 357 -18.17 20.27 25.31
CA GLY A 357 -17.29 19.32 25.98
C GLY A 357 -15.83 19.76 25.89
N ARG A 358 -15.13 19.75 27.02
CA ARG A 358 -13.72 20.13 27.11
C ARG A 358 -12.80 18.92 27.25
N ARG A 359 -13.35 17.76 27.66
CA ARG A 359 -12.61 16.53 27.88
C ARG A 359 -12.55 15.72 26.59
N LEU A 360 -11.40 15.65 25.94
CA LEU A 360 -11.20 15.05 24.63
C LEU A 360 -10.76 13.59 24.75
N VAL A 361 -11.54 12.67 24.19
CA VAL A 361 -11.18 11.24 24.09
C VAL A 361 -10.70 10.94 22.68
N ALA A 362 -9.64 10.14 22.56
CA ALA A 362 -9.09 9.76 21.26
C ALA A 362 -10.00 8.77 20.53
N GLY A 363 -10.06 8.87 19.21
CA GLY A 363 -10.73 7.96 18.31
C GLY A 363 -10.02 7.84 16.96
N LEU A 364 -10.43 6.89 16.13
CA LEU A 364 -9.99 6.74 14.74
C LEU A 364 -11.18 6.89 13.82
N ALA A 365 -11.17 7.85 12.91
CA ALA A 365 -12.09 7.92 11.78
C ALA A 365 -11.44 7.22 10.58
N ALA A 366 -12.16 6.32 9.93
CA ALA A 366 -11.65 5.53 8.80
C ALA A 366 -12.59 5.62 7.61
N ARG A 367 -12.03 5.90 6.43
CA ARG A 367 -12.72 5.78 5.13
C ARG A 367 -12.11 4.63 4.35
N VAL A 368 -12.94 3.69 3.90
CA VAL A 368 -12.51 2.45 3.27
C VAL A 368 -13.28 2.23 1.98
N ARG A 369 -12.56 2.04 0.87
CA ARG A 369 -13.14 1.56 -0.38
C ARG A 369 -13.17 0.05 -0.39
N LEU A 370 -14.36 -0.49 -0.64
CA LEU A 370 -14.65 -1.91 -0.76
C LEU A 370 -14.95 -2.23 -2.22
N LEU A 371 -14.38 -3.32 -2.72
CA LEU A 371 -14.70 -3.85 -4.04
C LEU A 371 -15.33 -5.24 -3.90
N PHE A 372 -16.61 -5.36 -4.23
CA PHE A 372 -17.27 -6.66 -4.37
C PHE A 372 -17.13 -7.14 -5.82
N ASP A 373 -16.32 -8.18 -6.03
CA ASP A 373 -16.07 -8.77 -7.34
C ASP A 373 -16.52 -10.24 -7.35
N GLU A 374 -17.47 -10.58 -8.24
CA GLU A 374 -17.90 -11.96 -8.47
C GLU A 374 -17.94 -12.24 -9.97
N THR A 375 -16.94 -12.98 -10.44
CA THR A 375 -16.75 -13.27 -11.87
C THR A 375 -17.90 -14.09 -12.45
N LYS A 376 -18.53 -14.99 -11.69
CA LYS A 376 -19.67 -15.78 -12.20
C LYS A 376 -20.90 -14.94 -12.46
N GLY A 377 -21.08 -13.87 -11.70
CA GLY A 377 -22.19 -12.94 -11.82
C GLY A 377 -21.88 -11.69 -12.65
N ASP A 378 -20.68 -11.58 -13.23
CA ASP A 378 -20.17 -10.37 -13.88
C ASP A 378 -20.38 -9.12 -12.98
N LEU A 379 -20.18 -9.31 -11.68
CA LEU A 379 -20.37 -8.27 -10.68
C LEU A 379 -19.03 -7.60 -10.40
N ARG A 380 -19.01 -6.28 -10.53
CA ARG A 380 -17.95 -5.43 -10.02
C ARG A 380 -18.58 -4.20 -9.39
N HIS A 381 -18.67 -4.17 -8.06
CA HIS A 381 -19.33 -3.10 -7.31
C HIS A 381 -18.38 -2.47 -6.30
N GLU A 382 -18.17 -1.15 -6.42
CA GLU A 382 -17.42 -0.37 -5.43
C GLU A 382 -18.39 0.25 -4.44
N ALA A 383 -18.08 0.10 -3.15
CA ALA A 383 -18.79 0.72 -2.04
C ALA A 383 -17.80 1.47 -1.15
N GLU A 384 -18.25 2.55 -0.53
CA GLU A 384 -17.49 3.27 0.49
C GLU A 384 -18.06 2.91 1.86
N TRP A 385 -17.16 2.66 2.80
CA TRP A 385 -17.49 2.34 4.17
C TRP A 385 -16.73 3.29 5.09
N GLU A 386 -17.45 3.85 6.05
CA GLU A 386 -16.95 4.88 6.94
C GLU A 386 -17.33 4.55 8.38
N ALA A 387 -16.39 4.73 9.31
CA ALA A 387 -16.64 4.51 10.72
C ALA A 387 -15.71 5.29 11.63
N VAL A 388 -16.16 5.46 12.87
CA VAL A 388 -15.34 5.98 13.98
C VAL A 388 -15.22 4.93 15.07
N VAL A 389 -13.99 4.76 15.57
CA VAL A 389 -13.66 3.87 16.70
C VAL A 389 -13.18 4.72 17.86
N VAL A 390 -13.84 4.67 19.01
CA VAL A 390 -13.36 5.34 20.23
C VAL A 390 -12.27 4.51 20.90
N LEU A 391 -11.15 5.13 21.27
CA LEU A 391 -9.98 4.49 21.90
C LEU A 391 -10.04 4.57 23.43
N ASP A 392 -11.16 4.17 24.03
CA ASP A 392 -11.37 4.16 25.48
C ASP A 392 -10.94 2.81 26.09
N GLY A 393 -9.69 2.73 26.57
CA GLY A 393 -9.16 1.58 27.34
C GLY A 393 -8.99 0.25 26.60
N ILE A 394 -9.08 0.21 25.27
CA ILE A 394 -9.03 -1.02 24.46
C ILE A 394 -8.06 -0.85 23.26
N ASP A 395 -7.21 -1.87 23.02
CA ASP A 395 -6.41 -2.03 21.80
C ASP A 395 -7.36 -2.26 20.61
N VAL A 396 -7.07 -1.75 19.40
CA VAL A 396 -8.01 -1.74 18.25
C VAL A 396 -8.52 -3.13 17.84
N ASP A 397 -7.82 -4.18 18.29
CA ASP A 397 -8.22 -5.58 18.20
C ASP A 397 -9.47 -5.88 19.08
N GLY A 398 -10.65 -5.51 18.58
CA GLY A 398 -11.94 -5.64 19.28
C GLY A 398 -12.70 -4.33 19.46
N GLY A 399 -12.22 -3.24 18.85
CA GLY A 399 -12.89 -1.94 18.90
C GLY A 399 -14.32 -1.98 18.35
N ASP A 400 -15.19 -1.20 18.96
CA ASP A 400 -16.56 -0.93 18.50
C ASP A 400 -16.49 0.03 17.31
N PHE A 401 -16.41 -0.53 16.10
CA PHE A 401 -16.46 0.24 14.85
C PHE A 401 -17.89 0.75 14.66
N ARG A 402 -18.10 2.05 14.92
CA ARG A 402 -19.40 2.69 14.74
C ARG A 402 -19.50 3.21 13.31
N PRO A 403 -20.31 2.59 12.44
CA PRO A 403 -20.47 3.07 11.08
C PRO A 403 -21.11 4.46 11.12
N VAL A 404 -20.47 5.42 10.48
CA VAL A 404 -20.92 6.82 10.39
C VAL A 404 -20.65 7.33 9.00
N ASP A 405 -21.53 8.17 8.46
CA ASP A 405 -21.32 8.90 7.21
C ASP A 405 -20.64 10.23 7.57
N TYR A 406 -19.30 10.26 7.53
CA TYR A 406 -18.54 11.44 7.97
C TYR A 406 -17.92 12.18 6.79
N ASP A 407 -18.22 13.47 6.71
CA ASP A 407 -17.61 14.35 5.73
C ASP A 407 -16.40 15.05 6.36
N ASP A 408 -15.43 15.45 5.52
CA ASP A 408 -14.28 16.23 5.99
C ASP A 408 -14.69 17.52 6.75
N ARG A 409 -15.90 18.05 6.48
CA ARG A 409 -16.50 19.20 7.19
C ARG A 409 -16.92 18.89 8.63
N ASP A 410 -17.13 17.63 8.97
CA ASP A 410 -17.45 17.19 10.33
C ASP A 410 -16.19 17.15 11.22
N LEU A 411 -15.02 17.36 10.62
CA LEU A 411 -13.71 17.33 11.27
C LEU A 411 -13.08 18.73 11.28
N ARG A 412 -12.88 19.28 12.48
CA ARG A 412 -12.19 20.56 12.70
C ARG A 412 -10.68 20.34 12.83
N ARG A 413 -9.91 21.35 12.45
CA ARG A 413 -8.43 21.33 12.53
C ARG A 413 -7.87 21.86 13.85
N ASP A 414 -8.61 22.74 14.52
CA ASP A 414 -8.19 23.39 15.75
C ASP A 414 -8.93 22.79 16.97
N PRO A 415 -8.24 22.62 18.12
CA PRO A 415 -8.87 22.15 19.35
C PRO A 415 -9.89 23.16 19.91
N PRO A 416 -10.93 22.69 20.62
CA PRO A 416 -11.79 23.58 21.37
C PRO A 416 -11.01 24.30 22.48
N GLN A 417 -11.44 25.53 22.81
CA GLN A 417 -10.80 26.33 23.85
C GLN A 417 -10.89 25.65 25.22
N GLY A 418 -9.74 25.48 25.89
CA GLY A 418 -9.67 24.81 27.19
C GLY A 418 -9.76 23.28 27.09
N ALA A 419 -9.31 22.70 25.97
CA ALA A 419 -9.22 21.26 25.77
C ALA A 419 -8.35 20.57 26.85
N VAL A 420 -8.88 19.48 27.39
CA VAL A 420 -8.22 18.55 28.29
C VAL A 420 -8.23 17.19 27.59
N TYR A 421 -7.06 16.63 27.32
CA TYR A 421 -6.90 15.37 26.60
C TYR A 421 -6.85 14.21 27.57
N VAL A 422 -7.71 13.22 27.37
CA VAL A 422 -7.60 11.91 28.03
C VAL A 422 -6.52 11.12 27.29
N LEU A 423 -5.47 10.71 28.02
CA LEU A 423 -4.35 9.96 27.48
C LEU A 423 -4.79 8.51 27.21
N PRO A 424 -4.90 8.07 25.94
CA PRO A 424 -5.33 6.71 25.66
C PRO A 424 -4.22 5.71 26.03
N GLU A 425 -4.60 4.51 26.49
CA GLU A 425 -3.65 3.40 26.66
C GLU A 425 -3.02 2.96 25.32
N ALA A 426 -3.76 3.19 24.23
CA ALA A 426 -3.30 2.98 22.87
C ALA A 426 -2.02 3.78 22.57
N LYS A 427 -1.03 3.12 21.96
CA LYS A 427 0.26 3.73 21.61
C LYS A 427 0.18 4.59 20.34
N ILE A 428 -0.67 5.62 20.39
CA ILE A 428 -0.97 6.54 19.27
C ILE A 428 0.26 7.33 18.78
N HIS A 429 1.36 7.37 19.54
CA HIS A 429 2.64 7.96 19.11
C HIS A 429 3.44 7.03 18.18
N THR A 430 3.01 5.78 17.96
CA THR A 430 3.74 4.79 17.15
C THR A 430 3.03 4.44 15.86
N LYS A 431 3.76 4.38 14.73
CA LYS A 431 3.20 3.89 13.46
C LYS A 431 2.68 2.45 13.56
N THR A 432 3.29 1.62 14.40
CA THR A 432 2.91 0.23 14.62
C THR A 432 1.46 0.09 15.08
N PHE A 433 0.98 1.02 15.92
CA PHE A 433 -0.42 1.04 16.35
C PHE A 433 -1.37 1.21 15.16
N PHE A 434 -1.14 2.20 14.29
CA PHE A 434 -2.00 2.44 13.13
C PHE A 434 -1.92 1.33 12.08
N HIS A 435 -0.76 0.70 11.89
CA HIS A 435 -0.66 -0.49 11.02
C HIS A 435 -1.48 -1.65 11.59
N ARG A 436 -1.50 -1.82 12.91
CA ARG A 436 -2.36 -2.82 13.58
C ARG A 436 -3.83 -2.44 13.45
N ALA A 437 -4.18 -1.18 13.68
CA ALA A 437 -5.54 -0.66 13.54
C ALA A 437 -6.08 -0.87 12.11
N GLN A 438 -5.29 -0.52 11.10
CA GLN A 438 -5.62 -0.74 9.69
C GLN A 438 -5.81 -2.24 9.39
N LYS A 439 -4.96 -3.11 9.95
CA LYS A 439 -5.11 -4.56 9.79
C LYS A 439 -6.38 -5.07 10.49
N ALA A 440 -6.65 -4.63 11.71
CA ALA A 440 -7.83 -5.00 12.48
C ALA A 440 -9.13 -4.55 11.78
N LEU A 441 -9.13 -3.35 11.20
CA LEU A 441 -10.21 -2.83 10.38
C LEU A 441 -10.44 -3.69 9.13
N LYS A 442 -9.39 -3.98 8.35
CA LYS A 442 -9.50 -4.89 7.19
C LYS A 442 -10.00 -6.29 7.60
N ASP A 443 -9.52 -6.79 8.73
CA ASP A 443 -9.94 -8.07 9.31
C ASP A 443 -11.41 -8.07 9.73
N HIS A 444 -11.92 -6.95 10.26
CA HIS A 444 -13.32 -6.77 10.61
C HIS A 444 -14.21 -6.77 9.36
N LEU A 445 -13.89 -5.91 8.39
CA LEU A 445 -14.65 -5.77 7.15
C LEU A 445 -14.69 -7.08 6.36
N TYR A 446 -13.55 -7.76 6.24
CA TYR A 446 -13.47 -9.09 5.60
C TYR A 446 -14.40 -10.14 6.24
N ARG A 447 -14.69 -10.04 7.54
CA ARG A 447 -15.53 -11.02 8.26
C ARG A 447 -17.00 -10.65 8.33
N ASN A 448 -17.32 -9.35 8.30
CA ASN A 448 -18.65 -8.85 8.62
C ASN A 448 -19.35 -8.17 7.44
N GLU A 449 -18.60 -7.66 6.46
CA GLU A 449 -19.17 -7.01 5.28
C GLU A 449 -19.35 -8.02 4.14
N GLN A 450 -20.56 -8.05 3.62
CA GLN A 450 -20.97 -8.93 2.53
C GLN A 450 -22.07 -8.25 1.72
N LEU A 451 -22.06 -8.49 0.42
CA LEU A 451 -23.07 -8.00 -0.49
C LEU A 451 -24.06 -9.13 -0.81
N THR A 452 -25.30 -8.99 -0.37
CA THR A 452 -26.36 -9.94 -0.68
C THR A 452 -26.92 -9.67 -2.06
N LEU A 453 -26.81 -10.66 -2.94
CA LEU A 453 -27.48 -10.74 -4.22
C LEU A 453 -28.52 -11.86 -4.21
N MET A 454 -29.37 -11.89 -5.22
CA MET A 454 -30.20 -13.04 -5.53
C MET A 454 -29.59 -13.78 -6.72
N ARG A 455 -29.70 -15.11 -6.72
CA ARG A 455 -29.17 -15.96 -7.78
C ARG A 455 -30.19 -17.00 -8.18
N ASN A 456 -30.19 -17.32 -9.47
CA ASN A 456 -30.84 -18.49 -10.02
C ASN A 456 -29.75 -19.38 -10.65
N ASP A 457 -29.54 -20.57 -10.08
CA ASP A 457 -28.45 -21.46 -10.48
C ASP A 457 -28.65 -22.09 -11.86
N GLU A 458 -29.89 -22.49 -12.17
CA GLU A 458 -30.23 -23.18 -13.43
C GLU A 458 -30.12 -22.21 -14.62
N LEU A 459 -30.66 -21.00 -14.47
CA LEU A 459 -30.58 -19.93 -15.47
C LEU A 459 -29.22 -19.22 -15.48
N LYS A 460 -28.37 -19.46 -14.45
CA LYS A 460 -27.07 -18.81 -14.23
C LYS A 460 -27.20 -17.28 -14.21
N LEU A 461 -28.26 -16.79 -13.58
CA LEU A 461 -28.54 -15.37 -13.45
C LEU A 461 -28.27 -14.89 -12.03
N PHE A 462 -27.77 -13.66 -11.94
CA PHE A 462 -27.54 -12.94 -10.70
C PHE A 462 -28.31 -11.62 -10.73
N SER A 463 -28.81 -11.18 -9.58
CA SER A 463 -29.44 -9.88 -9.45
C SER A 463 -28.42 -8.76 -9.56
N ARG A 464 -28.89 -7.57 -9.94
CA ARG A 464 -28.09 -6.35 -9.81
C ARG A 464 -28.09 -5.91 -8.34
N VAL A 465 -27.12 -5.08 -7.97
CA VAL A 465 -27.06 -4.48 -6.63
C VAL A 465 -28.30 -3.63 -6.39
N GLY A 466 -29.03 -3.93 -5.31
CA GLY A 466 -30.27 -3.22 -4.94
C GLY A 466 -31.48 -3.50 -5.85
N GLU A 467 -31.39 -4.47 -6.76
CA GLU A 467 -32.54 -4.89 -7.57
C GLU A 467 -33.63 -5.51 -6.68
N SER A 468 -34.89 -5.16 -6.92
CA SER A 468 -35.99 -5.75 -6.17
C SER A 468 -36.16 -7.23 -6.53
N ARG A 469 -36.71 -8.02 -5.61
CA ARG A 469 -36.99 -9.44 -5.84
C ARG A 469 -37.90 -9.64 -7.05
N ASP A 470 -38.95 -8.85 -7.16
CA ASP A 470 -39.93 -8.92 -8.24
C ASP A 470 -39.29 -8.60 -9.61
N ASP A 471 -38.39 -7.61 -9.67
CA ASP A 471 -37.69 -7.26 -10.91
C ASP A 471 -36.74 -8.39 -11.35
N PHE A 472 -36.02 -8.99 -10.39
CA PHE A 472 -35.14 -10.11 -10.66
C PHE A 472 -35.90 -11.36 -11.09
N GLU A 473 -36.99 -11.69 -10.40
CA GLU A 473 -37.90 -12.78 -10.76
C GLU A 473 -38.48 -12.57 -12.16
N GLY A 474 -38.86 -11.35 -12.52
CA GLY A 474 -39.28 -10.99 -13.87
C GLY A 474 -38.18 -11.14 -14.93
N ARG A 475 -36.89 -11.07 -14.57
CA ARG A 475 -35.78 -11.42 -15.47
C ARG A 475 -35.60 -12.94 -15.57
N CYS A 476 -35.72 -13.65 -14.47
CA CYS A 476 -35.65 -15.11 -14.44
C CYS A 476 -36.76 -15.73 -15.29
N HIS A 477 -38.01 -15.28 -15.15
CA HIS A 477 -39.12 -15.77 -15.97
C HIS A 477 -38.89 -15.54 -17.47
N ARG A 478 -38.45 -14.35 -17.87
CA ARG A 478 -38.13 -14.08 -19.28
C ARG A 478 -37.03 -14.99 -19.81
N ALA A 479 -35.97 -15.20 -19.02
CA ALA A 479 -34.90 -16.10 -19.43
C ALA A 479 -35.35 -17.57 -19.48
N ALA A 480 -36.26 -17.98 -18.59
CA ALA A 480 -36.86 -19.30 -18.61
C ALA A 480 -37.78 -19.50 -19.82
N GLU A 481 -38.59 -18.50 -20.19
CA GLU A 481 -39.40 -18.49 -21.42
C GLU A 481 -38.49 -18.65 -22.65
N ASP A 482 -37.40 -17.88 -22.74
CA ASP A 482 -36.44 -17.98 -23.84
C ASP A 482 -35.84 -19.41 -23.95
N ARG A 483 -35.49 -20.03 -22.82
CA ARG A 483 -34.95 -21.41 -22.78
C ARG A 483 -36.00 -22.46 -23.13
N ALA A 484 -37.23 -22.30 -22.64
CA ALA A 484 -38.34 -23.18 -22.97
C ALA A 484 -38.66 -23.12 -24.47
N ASP A 485 -38.60 -21.95 -25.08
CA ASP A 485 -38.78 -21.78 -26.53
C ASP A 485 -37.66 -22.45 -27.33
N GLU A 486 -36.40 -22.30 -26.92
CA GLU A 486 -35.26 -22.98 -27.53
C GLU A 486 -35.38 -24.51 -27.47
N GLU A 487 -35.73 -25.06 -26.29
CA GLU A 487 -35.93 -26.49 -26.08
C GLU A 487 -37.16 -27.00 -26.85
N ALA A 488 -38.26 -26.24 -26.86
CA ALA A 488 -39.45 -26.55 -27.62
C ALA A 488 -39.14 -26.65 -29.12
N ASP A 489 -38.33 -25.75 -29.66
CA ASP A 489 -37.89 -25.81 -31.04
C ASP A 489 -36.98 -27.00 -31.33
N GLU A 490 -36.16 -27.43 -30.37
CA GLU A 490 -35.37 -28.67 -30.49
C GLU A 490 -36.26 -29.93 -30.46
N LEU A 491 -37.19 -30.02 -29.52
CA LEU A 491 -38.16 -31.12 -29.43
C LEU A 491 -39.00 -31.21 -30.70
N ARG A 492 -39.50 -30.08 -31.21
CA ARG A 492 -40.24 -30.02 -32.49
C ARG A 492 -39.38 -30.52 -33.65
N ARG A 493 -38.10 -30.12 -33.73
CA ARG A 493 -37.17 -30.59 -34.78
C ARG A 493 -36.92 -32.09 -34.69
N GLU A 494 -36.69 -32.63 -33.50
CA GLU A 494 -36.47 -34.07 -33.32
C GLU A 494 -37.73 -34.89 -33.68
N MET A 495 -38.89 -34.45 -33.19
CA MET A 495 -40.17 -35.14 -33.41
C MET A 495 -40.66 -35.01 -34.85
N ALA A 496 -40.41 -33.90 -35.55
CA ALA A 496 -40.72 -33.78 -36.99
C ALA A 496 -40.04 -34.89 -37.80
N GLY A 497 -38.78 -35.21 -37.50
CA GLY A 497 -38.06 -36.31 -38.15
C GLY A 497 -38.64 -37.70 -37.83
N LYS A 498 -39.31 -37.89 -36.68
CA LYS A 498 -40.05 -39.12 -36.35
C LYS A 498 -41.41 -39.15 -37.05
N GLN A 499 -42.14 -38.03 -37.08
CA GLN A 499 -43.43 -37.90 -37.78
C GLN A 499 -43.29 -38.20 -39.27
N ASP A 500 -42.26 -37.67 -39.94
CA ASP A 500 -42.03 -37.94 -41.37
C ASP A 500 -41.78 -39.42 -41.65
N ARG A 501 -41.05 -40.11 -40.76
CA ARG A 501 -40.81 -41.56 -40.87
C ARG A 501 -42.11 -42.36 -40.72
N ILE A 502 -42.95 -42.02 -39.73
CA ILE A 502 -44.24 -42.69 -39.51
C ILE A 502 -45.19 -42.39 -40.67
N ARG A 503 -45.29 -41.14 -41.13
CA ARG A 503 -46.11 -40.75 -42.30
C ARG A 503 -45.70 -41.50 -43.56
N ALA A 504 -44.40 -41.66 -43.81
CA ALA A 504 -43.91 -42.48 -44.92
C ALA A 504 -44.29 -43.96 -44.76
N ALA A 505 -44.26 -44.49 -43.54
CA ALA A 505 -44.70 -45.86 -43.24
C ALA A 505 -46.21 -46.05 -43.41
N ILE A 506 -47.03 -45.07 -42.99
CA ILE A 506 -48.49 -45.02 -43.23
C ILE A 506 -48.76 -45.04 -44.73
N ALA A 507 -48.16 -44.13 -45.51
CA ALA A 507 -48.35 -44.08 -46.96
C ALA A 507 -48.02 -45.44 -47.63
N LYS A 508 -46.93 -46.08 -47.22
CA LYS A 508 -46.55 -47.42 -47.70
C LYS A 508 -47.54 -48.51 -47.27
N ALA A 509 -48.09 -48.43 -46.06
CA ALA A 509 -49.10 -49.36 -45.55
C ALA A 509 -50.45 -49.17 -46.27
N GLU A 510 -50.86 -47.94 -46.55
CA GLU A 510 -52.04 -47.60 -47.36
C GLU A 510 -51.91 -48.11 -48.79
N ASP A 511 -50.76 -47.90 -49.44
CA ASP A 511 -50.46 -48.44 -50.77
C ASP A 511 -50.62 -49.97 -50.79
N ARG A 512 -50.04 -50.64 -49.79
CA ARG A 512 -50.12 -52.10 -49.67
C ARG A 512 -51.55 -52.58 -49.41
N LEU A 513 -52.32 -51.84 -48.60
CA LEU A 513 -53.72 -52.14 -48.35
C LEU A 513 -54.55 -51.98 -49.63
N ARG A 514 -54.35 -50.89 -50.39
CA ARG A 514 -55.01 -50.65 -51.67
C ARG A 514 -54.72 -51.76 -52.67
N GLU A 515 -53.47 -52.20 -52.78
CA GLU A 515 -53.08 -53.33 -53.62
C GLU A 515 -53.81 -54.62 -53.21
N LEU A 516 -53.81 -54.96 -51.91
CA LEU A 516 -54.47 -56.16 -51.39
C LEU A 516 -56.01 -56.12 -51.52
N GLU A 517 -56.62 -54.94 -51.37
CA GLU A 517 -58.06 -54.75 -51.57
C GLU A 517 -58.44 -54.85 -53.06
N ALA A 518 -57.62 -54.30 -53.96
CA ALA A 518 -57.80 -54.46 -55.41
C ALA A 518 -57.66 -55.94 -55.82
N ASP A 519 -56.62 -56.63 -55.34
CA ASP A 519 -56.38 -58.06 -55.55
C ASP A 519 -57.54 -58.94 -55.02
N SER A 520 -58.16 -58.54 -53.92
CA SER A 520 -59.32 -59.22 -53.32
C SER A 520 -60.60 -58.95 -54.11
N LYS A 521 -60.79 -57.73 -54.62
CA LYS A 521 -61.92 -57.33 -55.50
C LYS A 521 -61.84 -58.00 -56.87
N ASP A 522 -60.66 -58.04 -57.50
CA ASP A 522 -60.45 -58.74 -58.77
C ASP A 522 -60.59 -60.26 -58.63
N ARG A 523 -60.24 -60.83 -57.47
CA ARG A 523 -60.51 -62.24 -57.16
C ARG A 523 -61.98 -62.54 -56.88
N LYS A 524 -62.74 -61.61 -56.27
CA LYS A 524 -64.21 -61.71 -56.15
C LYS A 524 -64.92 -61.58 -57.51
N ARG A 525 -64.35 -60.81 -58.45
CA ARG A 525 -64.86 -60.70 -59.83
C ARG A 525 -64.58 -61.96 -60.68
N ASN A 526 -63.61 -62.78 -60.29
CA ASN A 526 -63.33 -64.09 -60.90
C ASN A 526 -64.11 -65.28 -60.31
N GLU A 527 -65.09 -65.05 -59.42
CA GLU A 527 -65.91 -66.13 -58.81
C GLU A 527 -67.42 -66.03 -59.13
N VAL A 528 -67.83 -65.19 -60.09
CA VAL A 528 -69.26 -65.01 -60.46
C VAL A 528 -69.55 -65.23 -61.95
N LEU A 529 -68.66 -65.83 -62.73
CA LEU A 529 -69.00 -66.21 -64.12
C LEU A 529 -68.48 -67.59 -64.54
N SER A 530 -69.12 -68.62 -63.99
CA SER A 530 -69.44 -69.85 -64.73
C SER A 530 -70.64 -70.52 -64.04
N GLY A 531 -71.80 -70.47 -64.70
CA GLY A 531 -72.99 -71.24 -64.31
C GLY A 531 -72.70 -72.75 -64.24
N ALA A 532 -73.60 -73.59 -63.74
CA ALA A 532 -75.03 -73.50 -63.96
C ALA A 532 -75.82 -74.18 -62.83
N ILE A 533 -77.07 -73.75 -62.75
CA ILE A 533 -78.16 -74.37 -62.01
C ILE A 533 -78.47 -75.77 -62.61
N ASP A 534 -79.07 -76.59 -61.74
CA ASP A 534 -79.73 -77.90 -61.95
C ASP A 534 -78.87 -79.17 -61.81
N VAL A 535 -79.04 -80.06 -60.82
CA VAL A 535 -80.20 -80.78 -60.20
C VAL A 535 -80.19 -82.25 -60.65
N ILE A 536 -80.47 -83.13 -59.67
CA ILE A 536 -80.85 -84.57 -59.73
C ILE A 536 -79.75 -85.64 -59.56
N GLY A 537 -79.95 -86.42 -58.49
CA GLY A 537 -79.79 -87.89 -58.45
C GLY A 537 -78.41 -88.38 -58.05
N GLY A 538 -78.19 -89.14 -56.99
CA GLY A 538 -79.06 -90.12 -56.35
C GLY A 538 -78.41 -91.50 -56.47
N LEU A 539 -78.46 -92.24 -55.37
CA LEU A 539 -78.40 -93.71 -55.27
C LEU A 539 -77.02 -94.40 -55.13
N LEU A 540 -76.92 -95.01 -53.95
CA LEU A 540 -76.53 -96.40 -53.72
C LEU A 540 -75.08 -96.82 -54.02
N GLY A 541 -74.35 -96.99 -52.92
CA GLY A 541 -74.13 -98.35 -52.44
C GLY A 541 -72.85 -99.05 -52.90
N GLY A 542 -72.08 -99.47 -51.89
CA GLY A 542 -71.58 -100.85 -51.89
C GLY A 542 -70.12 -101.08 -52.29
N ARG A 543 -69.28 -101.14 -51.25
CA ARG A 543 -68.32 -102.22 -50.92
C ARG A 543 -67.25 -102.68 -51.93
N ARG A 544 -66.03 -102.73 -51.35
CA ARG A 544 -64.92 -103.71 -51.45
C ARG A 544 -63.68 -103.38 -52.32
N SER A 545 -62.64 -103.09 -51.54
CA SER A 545 -61.30 -103.72 -51.47
C SER A 545 -60.18 -103.42 -52.46
N SER A 546 -59.05 -103.09 -51.81
CA SER A 546 -57.64 -103.43 -52.09
C SER A 546 -56.90 -102.76 -53.25
N ARG A 547 -56.00 -101.85 -52.82
CA ARG A 547 -54.60 -101.68 -53.26
C ARG A 547 -54.37 -101.36 -54.75
N SER A 548 -54.17 -100.09 -55.06
CA SER A 548 -52.87 -99.38 -54.95
C SER A 548 -52.64 -98.37 -56.09
N VAL A 549 -51.93 -97.29 -55.73
CA VAL A 549 -51.17 -96.34 -56.59
C VAL A 549 -52.03 -95.31 -57.37
N LEU A 550 -52.26 -94.11 -56.82
CA LEU A 550 -51.46 -92.88 -56.98
C LEU A 550 -51.64 -92.21 -58.35
N SER A 551 -52.50 -91.20 -58.39
CA SER A 551 -52.19 -89.81 -58.78
C SER A 551 -53.49 -89.10 -59.17
N GLY A 552 -53.68 -87.87 -58.67
CA GLY A 552 -54.65 -86.97 -59.29
C GLY A 552 -56.00 -86.76 -58.61
N VAL A 553 -56.11 -86.71 -57.27
CA VAL A 553 -57.24 -85.99 -56.62
C VAL A 553 -56.82 -85.37 -55.28
N LYS A 554 -56.35 -84.11 -55.31
CA LYS A 554 -56.51 -83.15 -54.19
C LYS A 554 -56.58 -81.72 -54.77
N ARG A 555 -57.55 -81.46 -55.65
CA ARG A 555 -57.84 -80.11 -56.19
C ARG A 555 -59.12 -79.47 -55.61
N ALA A 556 -59.72 -80.05 -54.58
CA ALA A 556 -60.99 -79.58 -54.02
C ALA A 556 -60.97 -79.30 -52.50
N SER A 557 -59.80 -78.98 -51.93
CA SER A 557 -59.70 -78.51 -50.53
C SER A 557 -58.77 -77.30 -50.34
N ARG A 558 -58.39 -76.59 -51.41
CA ARG A 558 -57.61 -75.35 -51.33
C ARG A 558 -58.41 -74.07 -51.51
N SER A 559 -59.58 -74.05 -52.13
CA SER A 559 -60.24 -72.77 -52.46
C SER A 559 -60.91 -72.08 -51.26
N ARG A 560 -61.43 -72.82 -50.26
CA ARG A 560 -61.96 -72.21 -49.01
C ARG A 560 -60.89 -71.80 -47.99
N ARG A 561 -59.67 -72.34 -48.06
CA ARG A 561 -58.52 -71.87 -47.28
C ARG A 561 -57.78 -70.70 -47.94
N MET A 562 -58.04 -70.42 -49.22
CA MET A 562 -57.30 -69.40 -49.98
C MET A 562 -58.06 -68.07 -50.04
N SER A 563 -59.40 -68.07 -49.92
CA SER A 563 -60.21 -66.86 -49.72
C SER A 563 -60.17 -66.35 -48.27
N SER A 564 -60.11 -67.25 -47.27
CA SER A 564 -59.83 -66.88 -45.88
C SER A 564 -58.47 -66.19 -45.76
N ASN A 565 -57.44 -66.70 -46.45
CA ASN A 565 -56.10 -66.11 -46.46
C ASN A 565 -56.04 -64.72 -47.13
N ALA A 566 -56.88 -64.43 -48.12
CA ALA A 566 -56.91 -63.11 -48.77
C ALA A 566 -57.61 -62.07 -47.88
N ALA A 567 -58.74 -62.44 -47.26
CA ALA A 567 -59.41 -61.61 -46.28
C ALA A 567 -58.54 -61.37 -45.03
N GLU A 568 -57.86 -62.41 -44.56
CA GLU A 568 -56.90 -62.33 -43.44
C GLU A 568 -55.71 -61.41 -43.76
N ARG A 569 -55.17 -61.45 -44.98
CA ARG A 569 -54.10 -60.52 -45.42
C ARG A 569 -54.56 -59.06 -45.46
N VAL A 570 -55.77 -58.79 -45.94
CA VAL A 570 -56.36 -57.44 -45.90
C VAL A 570 -56.57 -57.00 -44.45
N ALA A 571 -57.07 -57.89 -43.58
CA ALA A 571 -57.24 -57.60 -42.16
C ALA A 571 -55.90 -57.31 -41.46
N THR A 572 -54.85 -58.10 -41.71
CA THR A 572 -53.49 -57.83 -41.18
C THR A 572 -52.94 -56.51 -41.69
N ALA A 573 -53.16 -56.16 -42.98
CA ALA A 573 -52.73 -54.88 -43.53
C ALA A 573 -53.49 -53.69 -42.93
N LYS A 574 -54.80 -53.83 -42.69
CA LYS A 574 -55.60 -52.83 -41.95
C LYS A 574 -55.10 -52.64 -40.52
N ASN A 575 -54.84 -53.73 -39.80
CA ASN A 575 -54.33 -53.66 -38.43
C ASN A 575 -52.96 -52.98 -38.37
N ARG A 576 -52.06 -53.25 -39.33
CA ARG A 576 -50.76 -52.57 -39.42
C ARG A 576 -50.89 -51.09 -39.79
N LEU A 577 -51.85 -50.73 -40.64
CA LEU A 577 -52.12 -49.33 -40.94
C LEU A 577 -52.65 -48.60 -39.71
N ALA A 578 -53.62 -49.21 -39.00
CA ALA A 578 -54.13 -48.71 -37.73
C ALA A 578 -53.02 -48.53 -36.71
N GLU A 579 -52.16 -49.55 -36.50
CA GLU A 579 -50.99 -49.47 -35.63
C GLU A 579 -50.07 -48.29 -35.96
N ARG A 580 -49.84 -47.96 -37.24
CA ARG A 580 -49.03 -46.80 -37.63
C ARG A 580 -49.73 -45.45 -37.43
N VAL A 581 -51.06 -45.42 -37.56
CA VAL A 581 -51.85 -44.22 -37.26
C VAL A 581 -51.86 -43.97 -35.76
N ASP A 582 -52.08 -45.03 -34.97
CA ASP A 582 -51.99 -44.98 -33.51
C ASP A 582 -50.58 -44.52 -33.07
N GLU A 583 -49.50 -45.06 -33.66
CA GLU A 583 -48.13 -44.59 -33.41
C GLU A 583 -47.92 -43.09 -33.71
N LEU A 584 -48.64 -42.53 -34.70
CA LEU A 584 -48.54 -41.10 -35.04
C LEU A 584 -49.29 -40.23 -34.03
N GLU A 585 -50.46 -40.69 -33.57
CA GLU A 585 -51.24 -40.03 -32.51
C GLU A 585 -50.47 -40.06 -31.18
N ASP A 586 -49.93 -41.22 -30.79
CA ASP A 586 -49.08 -41.39 -29.62
C ASP A 586 -47.86 -40.46 -29.66
N LEU A 587 -47.23 -40.30 -30.83
CA LEU A 587 -46.11 -39.38 -31.01
C LEU A 587 -46.53 -37.91 -30.87
N ALA A 588 -47.72 -37.54 -31.35
CA ALA A 588 -48.24 -36.19 -31.24
C ALA A 588 -48.60 -35.83 -29.79
N ASP A 589 -49.18 -36.78 -29.06
CA ASP A 589 -49.47 -36.63 -27.63
C ASP A 589 -48.17 -36.57 -26.81
N ALA A 590 -47.21 -37.46 -27.08
CA ALA A 590 -45.90 -37.42 -26.43
C ALA A 590 -45.14 -36.10 -26.67
N LEU A 591 -45.25 -35.50 -27.86
CA LEU A 591 -44.69 -34.17 -28.11
C LEU A 591 -45.41 -33.09 -27.29
N ARG A 592 -46.74 -33.15 -27.18
CA ARG A 592 -47.50 -32.19 -26.38
C ARG A 592 -47.11 -32.27 -24.91
N ASP A 593 -47.04 -33.49 -24.38
CA ASP A 593 -46.65 -33.75 -22.99
C ASP A 593 -45.22 -33.26 -22.74
N ALA A 594 -44.27 -33.59 -23.64
CA ALA A 594 -42.88 -33.14 -23.50
C ALA A 594 -42.73 -31.61 -23.57
N LEU A 595 -43.52 -30.92 -24.39
CA LEU A 595 -43.53 -29.46 -24.45
C LEU A 595 -44.07 -28.84 -23.16
N GLN A 596 -45.15 -29.42 -22.62
CA GLN A 596 -45.71 -28.95 -21.35
C GLN A 596 -44.77 -29.23 -20.18
N ASP A 597 -44.17 -30.42 -20.12
CA ASP A 597 -43.19 -30.79 -19.10
C ASP A 597 -41.97 -29.84 -19.14
N SER A 598 -41.50 -29.47 -20.34
CA SER A 598 -40.41 -28.49 -20.50
C SER A 598 -40.83 -27.10 -20.00
N GLN A 599 -42.02 -26.61 -20.37
CA GLN A 599 -42.54 -25.33 -19.86
C GLN A 599 -42.65 -25.32 -18.33
N ASP A 600 -43.29 -26.33 -17.75
CA ASP A 600 -43.49 -26.45 -16.30
C ASP A 600 -42.13 -26.55 -15.56
N ALA A 601 -41.15 -27.23 -16.16
CA ALA A 601 -39.78 -27.33 -15.62
C ALA A 601 -39.07 -25.97 -15.60
N TRP A 602 -39.13 -25.21 -16.70
CA TRP A 602 -38.50 -23.88 -16.78
C TRP A 602 -39.20 -22.84 -15.93
N ASP A 603 -40.54 -22.87 -15.81
CA ASP A 603 -41.29 -22.01 -14.90
C ASP A 603 -40.93 -22.30 -13.43
N THR A 604 -40.79 -23.58 -13.07
CA THR A 604 -40.32 -23.98 -11.74
C THR A 604 -38.89 -23.49 -11.50
N ALA A 605 -38.01 -23.65 -12.50
CA ALA A 605 -36.62 -23.19 -12.41
C ALA A 605 -36.55 -21.66 -12.25
N ALA A 606 -37.40 -20.88 -12.92
CA ALA A 606 -37.42 -19.43 -12.81
C ALA A 606 -37.67 -18.93 -11.38
N GLY A 607 -38.54 -19.61 -10.64
CA GLY A 607 -38.88 -19.30 -9.26
C GLY A 607 -37.85 -19.76 -8.22
N ASP A 608 -36.88 -20.60 -8.59
CA ASP A 608 -35.84 -21.10 -7.69
C ASP A 608 -34.74 -20.06 -7.47
N ILE A 609 -35.12 -19.00 -6.76
CA ILE A 609 -34.27 -17.86 -6.42
C ILE A 609 -33.77 -18.02 -5.00
N VAL A 610 -32.45 -18.04 -4.85
CA VAL A 610 -31.75 -18.13 -3.57
C VAL A 610 -30.95 -16.86 -3.30
N GLU A 611 -30.75 -16.56 -2.02
CA GLU A 611 -29.80 -15.51 -1.61
C GLU A 611 -28.37 -16.00 -1.84
N TYR A 612 -27.52 -15.10 -2.33
CA TYR A 612 -26.13 -15.34 -2.61
C TYR A 612 -25.30 -14.22 -2.00
N GLU A 613 -24.44 -14.58 -1.04
CA GLU A 613 -23.56 -13.64 -0.35
C GLU A 613 -22.23 -13.54 -1.10
N VAL A 614 -21.90 -12.32 -1.53
CA VAL A 614 -20.59 -11.98 -2.09
C VAL A 614 -19.76 -11.37 -0.99
N GLY A 615 -18.79 -12.13 -0.49
CA GLY A 615 -17.81 -11.65 0.50
C GLY A 615 -16.70 -10.82 -0.16
N LEU A 616 -15.93 -10.13 0.67
CA LEU A 616 -14.75 -9.38 0.24
C LEU A 616 -13.50 -10.26 0.24
N GLU A 617 -12.58 -10.05 -0.70
CA GLU A 617 -11.20 -10.50 -0.52
C GLU A 617 -10.36 -9.44 0.20
N ARG A 618 -9.26 -9.85 0.83
CA ARG A 618 -8.36 -8.91 1.55
C ARG A 618 -7.72 -7.87 0.63
N THR A 619 -7.55 -8.20 -0.64
CA THR A 619 -7.03 -7.32 -1.69
C THR A 619 -8.04 -6.26 -2.11
N ASP A 620 -9.33 -6.50 -1.86
CA ASP A 620 -10.44 -5.65 -2.28
C ASP A 620 -10.83 -4.60 -1.22
N ILE A 621 -10.13 -4.60 -0.08
CA ILE A 621 -10.34 -3.66 1.01
C ILE A 621 -9.19 -2.66 1.02
N SER A 622 -9.46 -1.44 0.56
CA SER A 622 -8.50 -0.34 0.52
C SER A 622 -8.88 0.72 1.53
N VAL A 623 -8.05 0.89 2.57
CA VAL A 623 -8.22 1.98 3.54
C VAL A 623 -7.64 3.24 2.91
N GLU A 624 -8.49 4.21 2.63
CA GLU A 624 -8.12 5.47 1.97
C GLU A 624 -7.60 6.46 3.00
N ASP A 625 -8.42 6.68 4.03
CA ASP A 625 -8.13 7.59 5.12
C ASP A 625 -8.21 6.86 6.46
N LEU A 626 -7.26 7.17 7.34
CA LEU A 626 -7.28 6.76 8.74
C LEU A 626 -6.78 7.95 9.57
N VAL A 627 -7.73 8.69 10.13
CA VAL A 627 -7.51 9.95 10.84
C VAL A 627 -7.65 9.71 12.34
N LEU A 628 -6.72 10.21 13.15
CA LEU A 628 -6.92 10.29 14.59
C LEU A 628 -7.86 11.46 14.89
N VAL A 629 -9.01 11.19 15.49
CA VAL A 629 -9.98 12.21 15.87
C VAL A 629 -10.06 12.37 17.38
N TRP A 630 -10.11 13.62 17.83
CA TRP A 630 -10.40 13.96 19.24
C TRP A 630 -11.88 14.25 19.39
N ILE A 631 -12.54 13.47 20.23
CA ILE A 631 -13.98 13.51 20.45
C ILE A 631 -14.24 14.33 21.73
N PRO A 632 -14.90 15.48 21.66
CA PRO A 632 -15.19 16.30 22.83
C PRO A 632 -16.28 15.67 23.68
N THR A 633 -15.89 15.09 24.80
CA THR A 633 -16.76 14.51 25.83
C THR A 633 -16.92 15.45 27.03
N GLY A 634 -17.83 15.08 27.93
CA GLY A 634 -18.30 15.89 29.06
C GLY A 634 -17.32 15.98 30.21
#